data_AF-A0AAF0XZA5-F1
#
_entry.id   AF-A0AAF0XZA5-F1
#
_cell.length_a   1.000
_cell.length_b   1.000
_cell.length_c   1.000
_cell.angle_alpha   90.00
_cell.angle_beta   90.00
_cell.angle_gamma   90.00
#
_symmetry.space_group_name_H-M   'P 1'
#
loop_
_entity.id
_entity.type
_entity.pdbx_description
1 polymer ?
#
loop_
_entity_poly.entity_id
_entity_poly.type
_entity_poly.pdbx_seq_one_letter_code
_entity_poly.pdbx_strand_id
1 'polypeptide(L)'
;MRPSSLLVALGALGAVAARSRSEYDNLRIVDNFSKQFLWPNSKKQADAINSTLFSEDVHGTVDATTNFDGRELNTEYMFGLFGHLDTTGPSFLGIPKNYTVTALLVENDNVAASVVFDFEYPYINRTFPLELITFFTLNDQQQITEYTTTFRRWPWASEVILPLQVPAMAEWIGLDKWDNDTQVWAQYYANQTCTGAQNYCYGDNKQYDSFDHWMSHLLDTKEIGDMWHLGGDNIACRFLHVGMLELRPEIHCDHVGPSGGDMCIKRDYFEVVTADHFPHGFIGPLTPNEENKPYIGHIKMTGSSHVNSGIEILMERENQASWDTTLYAANGVYLFVAIIIAAKLLEAILTARDPSLVEDSDELSLRQEKRKHRTVLAILTLVIGAIAFILEFAAIPAVFGDETLVAVQRVRFAALLITTLYLFELSYGFRLRPIETFYKLATIFVLTASVTAFQYSLRPIYLVATLSLLFVATTKGLLCASYLAEYYAEGRAHGLYKWTWIQIAVFDVFGLGLIIYYAIAGHAFVYVAFHFVFDIIFWIGVALFVYCEFLVWQFCYDRCQELARKGHVALPTSTSEEDLNATVA
;
A
#
# COMPACT_ATOMS: atom_id res chain seq x y z
N MET A 1 19.57 -20.07 34.11
CA MET A 1 20.13 -19.10 33.15
C MET A 1 19.47 -17.75 33.43
N ARG A 2 20.24 -16.65 33.54
CA ARG A 2 19.76 -15.33 33.98
C ARG A 2 18.97 -14.61 32.84
N PRO A 3 17.89 -13.87 33.15
CA PRO A 3 16.92 -13.34 32.18
C PRO A 3 17.30 -11.98 31.56
N SER A 4 18.57 -11.57 31.64
CA SER A 4 18.99 -10.19 31.31
C SER A 4 19.56 -10.00 29.90
N SER A 5 19.55 -11.03 29.05
CA SER A 5 20.13 -10.98 27.70
C SER A 5 19.09 -10.87 26.57
N LEU A 6 17.79 -11.04 26.87
CA LEU A 6 16.72 -11.06 25.87
C LEU A 6 16.16 -9.67 25.52
N LEU A 7 16.44 -8.66 26.36
CA LEU A 7 15.85 -7.32 26.25
C LEU A 7 16.63 -6.35 25.33
N VAL A 8 17.83 -6.71 24.90
CA VAL A 8 18.66 -5.85 24.03
C VAL A 8 18.41 -6.10 22.54
N ALA A 9 17.85 -7.25 22.16
CA ALA A 9 17.54 -7.55 20.76
C ALA A 9 16.23 -6.91 20.24
N LEU A 10 15.35 -6.45 21.13
CA LEU A 10 14.07 -5.80 20.77
C LEU A 10 14.20 -4.30 20.47
N GLY A 11 15.36 -3.69 20.73
CA GLY A 11 15.57 -2.24 20.61
C GLY A 11 15.97 -1.71 19.23
N ALA A 12 16.18 -2.57 18.23
CA ALA A 12 16.77 -2.19 16.93
C ALA A 12 15.80 -2.22 15.73
N LEU A 13 14.51 -2.50 15.93
CA LEU A 13 13.49 -2.54 14.86
C LEU A 13 12.59 -1.29 14.82
N GLY A 14 13.08 -0.18 15.38
CA GLY A 14 12.39 1.10 15.34
C GLY A 14 12.59 1.79 13.99
N ALA A 15 11.46 2.19 13.39
CA ALA A 15 11.33 3.14 12.28
C ALA A 15 11.50 2.59 10.85
N VAL A 16 10.51 1.84 10.38
CA VAL A 16 9.85 2.13 9.08
C VAL A 16 8.37 1.81 9.24
N ALA A 17 7.59 2.74 9.79
CA ALA A 17 6.13 2.65 9.72
C ALA A 17 5.71 3.33 8.41
N ALA A 18 5.61 2.57 7.33
CA ALA A 18 5.03 3.05 6.08
C ALA A 18 3.57 3.43 6.34
N ARG A 19 3.24 4.72 6.32
CA ARG A 19 1.87 5.20 6.49
C ARG A 19 1.07 4.95 5.21
N SER A 20 0.40 3.81 5.08
CA SER A 20 -0.63 3.62 4.04
C SER A 20 -1.75 4.66 4.21
N ARG A 21 -1.97 5.49 3.19
CA ARG A 21 -3.01 6.53 3.18
C ARG A 21 -4.33 5.99 2.65
N SER A 22 -5.45 6.50 3.18
CA SER A 22 -6.77 6.19 2.61
C SER A 22 -7.07 7.06 1.40
N GLU A 23 -7.98 6.59 0.54
CA GLU A 23 -8.51 7.39 -0.59
C GLU A 23 -9.08 8.74 -0.14
N TYR A 24 -9.70 8.78 1.05
CA TYR A 24 -10.23 10.01 1.65
C TYR A 24 -9.14 10.98 2.10
N ASP A 25 -8.00 10.47 2.58
CA ASP A 25 -6.86 11.33 2.92
C ASP A 25 -6.29 11.99 1.67
N ASN A 26 -6.20 11.24 0.57
CA ASN A 26 -5.74 11.78 -0.71
C ASN A 26 -6.77 12.76 -1.32
N LEU A 27 -8.08 12.52 -1.19
CA LEU A 27 -9.10 13.50 -1.54
C LEU A 27 -8.95 14.80 -0.72
N ARG A 28 -8.63 14.70 0.58
CA ARG A 28 -8.37 15.88 1.42
C ARG A 28 -7.13 16.65 0.99
N ILE A 29 -6.10 15.97 0.47
CA ILE A 29 -4.92 16.62 -0.09
C ILE A 29 -5.29 17.40 -1.37
N VAL A 30 -6.05 16.79 -2.28
CA VAL A 30 -6.54 17.46 -3.50
C VAL A 30 -7.44 18.64 -3.15
N ASP A 31 -8.35 18.48 -2.17
CA ASP A 31 -9.22 19.54 -1.66
C ASP A 31 -8.40 20.69 -1.06
N ASN A 32 -7.39 20.39 -0.25
CA ASN A 32 -6.51 21.39 0.34
C ASN A 32 -5.72 22.14 -0.73
N PHE A 33 -5.10 21.42 -1.67
CA PHE A 33 -4.39 22.03 -2.80
C PHE A 33 -5.30 22.96 -3.59
N SER A 34 -6.50 22.48 -3.98
CA SER A 34 -7.48 23.26 -4.73
C SER A 34 -7.91 24.53 -3.98
N LYS A 35 -8.12 24.46 -2.66
CA LYS A 35 -8.43 25.62 -1.81
C LYS A 35 -7.29 26.62 -1.72
N GLN A 36 -6.04 26.16 -1.68
CA GLN A 36 -4.87 27.05 -1.71
C GLN A 36 -4.67 27.68 -3.08
N PHE A 37 -5.09 27.01 -4.16
CA PHE A 37 -5.04 27.53 -5.52
C PHE A 37 -6.08 28.64 -5.79
N LEU A 38 -7.17 28.71 -5.02
CA LEU A 38 -8.17 29.79 -5.14
C LEU A 38 -7.66 31.13 -4.62
N TRP A 39 -8.12 32.22 -5.23
CA TRP A 39 -7.96 33.57 -4.67
C TRP A 39 -8.79 33.76 -3.39
N PRO A 40 -8.27 34.43 -2.32
CA PRO A 40 -6.95 35.08 -2.20
C PRO A 40 -5.86 34.18 -1.59
N ASN A 41 -6.10 32.87 -1.43
CA ASN A 41 -5.12 31.97 -0.83
C ASN A 41 -3.91 31.78 -1.75
N SER A 42 -4.10 31.73 -3.06
CA SER A 42 -3.01 31.64 -4.04
C SER A 42 -2.04 32.80 -3.89
N LYS A 43 -2.53 34.03 -3.74
CA LYS A 43 -1.67 35.18 -3.43
C LYS A 43 -0.83 34.96 -2.17
N LYS A 44 -1.42 34.45 -1.09
CA LYS A 44 -0.68 34.17 0.16
C LYS A 44 0.40 33.11 -0.04
N GLN A 45 0.14 32.08 -0.84
CA GLN A 45 1.12 31.05 -1.16
C GLN A 45 2.26 31.63 -2.02
N ALA A 46 1.91 32.44 -3.01
CA ALA A 46 2.86 33.12 -3.88
C ALA A 46 3.80 34.04 -3.09
N ASP A 47 3.25 34.90 -2.24
CA ASP A 47 4.00 35.84 -1.41
C ASP A 47 4.94 35.12 -0.42
N ALA A 48 4.63 33.87 -0.05
CA ALA A 48 5.46 33.06 0.83
C ALA A 48 6.66 32.42 0.11
N ILE A 49 6.59 32.23 -1.21
CA ILE A 49 7.61 31.61 -2.09
C ILE A 49 8.00 30.17 -1.69
N ASN A 50 7.54 29.65 -0.56
CA ASN A 50 7.98 28.38 0.03
C ASN A 50 6.77 27.59 0.54
N SER A 51 5.87 27.20 -0.37
CA SER A 51 4.65 26.48 -0.01
C SER A 51 4.98 25.10 0.56
N THR A 52 4.48 24.81 1.76
CA THR A 52 4.68 23.52 2.42
C THR A 52 3.86 22.38 1.81
N LEU A 53 2.99 22.69 0.83
CA LEU A 53 2.29 21.70 0.01
C LEU A 53 3.25 20.90 -0.87
N PHE A 54 4.39 21.49 -1.23
CA PHE A 54 5.43 20.86 -2.02
C PHE A 54 6.59 20.40 -1.13
N SER A 55 7.23 19.31 -1.52
CA SER A 55 8.53 18.90 -0.98
C SER A 55 9.61 19.92 -1.36
N GLU A 56 10.81 19.80 -0.79
CA GLU A 56 11.90 20.75 -1.12
C GLU A 56 12.42 20.54 -2.55
N ASP A 57 12.49 19.29 -2.95
CA ASP A 57 12.99 18.73 -4.21
C ASP A 57 11.86 18.39 -5.19
N VAL A 58 10.74 19.12 -5.15
CA VAL A 58 9.61 18.85 -6.03
C VAL A 58 9.98 19.01 -7.51
N HIS A 59 9.51 18.09 -8.35
CA HIS A 59 9.60 18.15 -9.81
C HIS A 59 8.20 18.36 -10.41
N GLY A 60 7.98 19.51 -11.03
CA GLY A 60 6.71 19.89 -11.63
C GLY A 60 6.79 20.02 -13.14
N THR A 61 5.71 19.69 -13.84
CA THR A 61 5.52 19.99 -15.27
C THR A 61 4.13 20.55 -15.51
N VAL A 62 4.04 21.56 -16.35
CA VAL A 62 2.76 22.04 -16.91
C VAL A 62 2.83 22.00 -18.42
N ASP A 63 1.90 21.25 -19.03
CA ASP A 63 1.86 20.92 -20.46
C ASP A 63 1.94 22.14 -21.39
N ALA A 64 1.22 23.22 -21.05
CA ALA A 64 1.23 24.44 -21.86
C ALA A 64 2.53 25.24 -21.76
N THR A 65 3.41 24.95 -20.79
CA THR A 65 4.64 25.71 -20.54
C THR A 65 5.88 24.82 -20.52
N THR A 66 6.35 24.41 -19.33
CA THR A 66 7.66 23.79 -19.12
C THR A 66 7.70 23.06 -17.77
N ASN A 67 8.91 22.64 -17.41
CA ASN A 67 9.27 22.00 -16.16
C ASN A 67 9.72 23.02 -15.09
N PHE A 68 9.50 22.68 -13.83
CA PHE A 68 9.82 23.49 -12.65
C PHE A 68 10.45 22.61 -11.58
N ASP A 69 11.66 22.95 -11.16
CA ASP A 69 12.41 22.18 -10.16
C ASP A 69 12.59 22.96 -8.87
N GLY A 70 12.34 22.28 -7.75
CA GLY A 70 12.45 22.85 -6.42
C GLY A 70 11.22 23.63 -5.99
N ARG A 71 11.06 23.72 -4.67
CA ARG A 71 9.85 24.25 -4.03
C ARG A 71 9.50 25.68 -4.43
N GLU A 72 10.51 26.54 -4.57
CA GLU A 72 10.29 27.97 -4.77
C GLU A 72 9.69 28.27 -6.14
N LEU A 73 10.31 27.75 -7.21
CA LEU A 73 9.79 27.90 -8.57
C LEU A 73 8.39 27.31 -8.71
N ASN A 74 8.14 26.14 -8.11
CA ASN A 74 6.82 25.51 -8.13
C ASN A 74 5.76 26.32 -7.38
N THR A 75 6.12 26.95 -6.26
CA THR A 75 5.22 27.82 -5.49
C THR A 75 4.83 29.05 -6.30
N GLU A 76 5.81 29.73 -6.89
CA GLU A 76 5.59 30.93 -7.69
C GLU A 76 4.81 30.64 -8.95
N TYR A 77 5.13 29.55 -9.63
CA TYR A 77 4.44 29.21 -10.86
C TYR A 77 2.99 28.79 -10.59
N MET A 78 2.76 27.87 -9.64
CA MET A 78 1.41 27.36 -9.38
C MET A 78 0.51 28.39 -8.69
N PHE A 79 1.05 29.31 -7.88
CA PHE A 79 0.23 30.25 -7.14
C PHE A 79 0.43 31.71 -7.57
N GLY A 80 1.65 32.11 -7.92
CA GLY A 80 2.02 33.48 -8.28
C GLY A 80 1.46 33.94 -9.62
N LEU A 81 1.33 33.04 -10.61
CA LEU A 81 0.69 33.34 -11.89
C LEU A 81 -0.73 33.91 -11.74
N PHE A 82 -1.46 33.48 -10.71
CA PHE A 82 -2.83 33.91 -10.43
C PHE A 82 -2.91 34.94 -9.29
N GLY A 83 -1.79 35.18 -8.61
CA GLY A 83 -1.68 35.92 -7.36
C GLY A 83 -1.66 37.45 -7.49
N HIS A 84 -1.50 37.99 -8.70
CA HIS A 84 -1.38 39.44 -8.93
C HIS A 84 -2.15 39.93 -10.17
N LEU A 85 -3.12 39.14 -10.64
CA LEU A 85 -3.87 39.44 -11.88
C LEU A 85 -4.95 40.52 -11.72
N ASP A 86 -5.28 40.91 -10.50
CA ASP A 86 -6.28 41.95 -10.22
C ASP A 86 -5.76 43.38 -10.44
N THR A 87 -4.43 43.54 -10.53
CA THR A 87 -3.75 44.84 -10.60
C THR A 87 -2.90 45.03 -11.86
N THR A 88 -2.73 43.99 -12.68
CA THR A 88 -1.78 43.95 -13.81
C THR A 88 -2.42 44.08 -15.18
N GLY A 89 -3.73 44.36 -15.27
CA GLY A 89 -4.45 44.52 -16.53
C GLY A 89 -5.09 43.23 -17.05
N PRO A 90 -5.73 43.28 -18.24
CA PRO A 90 -6.33 42.11 -18.88
C PRO A 90 -5.32 40.97 -19.09
N SER A 91 -5.50 39.85 -18.39
CA SER A 91 -4.63 38.67 -18.53
C SER A 91 -5.32 37.57 -19.32
N PHE A 92 -4.55 36.82 -20.11
CA PHE A 92 -5.06 35.58 -20.70
C PHE A 92 -5.32 34.51 -19.64
N LEU A 93 -4.76 34.66 -18.44
CA LEU A 93 -5.10 33.88 -17.25
C LEU A 93 -6.26 34.55 -16.51
N GLY A 94 -7.21 33.76 -16.01
CA GLY A 94 -8.25 34.25 -15.12
C GLY A 94 -7.86 34.11 -13.66
N ILE A 95 -8.71 34.60 -12.75
CA ILE A 95 -8.55 34.45 -11.30
C ILE A 95 -9.41 33.28 -10.83
N PRO A 96 -8.85 32.20 -10.27
CA PRO A 96 -9.63 31.05 -9.81
C PRO A 96 -10.45 31.41 -8.56
N LYS A 97 -11.78 31.23 -8.62
CA LYS A 97 -12.71 31.60 -7.54
C LYS A 97 -13.38 30.41 -6.86
N ASN A 98 -13.73 29.37 -7.62
CA ASN A 98 -14.34 28.14 -7.12
C ASN A 98 -13.72 26.93 -7.82
N TYR A 99 -13.98 25.73 -7.29
CA TYR A 99 -13.61 24.48 -7.94
C TYR A 99 -14.65 23.38 -7.72
N THR A 100 -14.64 22.40 -8.60
CA THR A 100 -15.37 21.14 -8.49
C THR A 100 -14.44 20.00 -8.90
N VAL A 101 -14.21 19.04 -8.00
CA VAL A 101 -13.48 17.81 -8.32
C VAL A 101 -14.41 16.90 -9.11
N THR A 102 -14.06 16.58 -10.37
CA THR A 102 -14.90 15.80 -11.29
C THR A 102 -14.46 14.34 -11.40
N ALA A 103 -13.16 14.08 -11.19
CA ALA A 103 -12.62 12.73 -11.12
C ALA A 103 -11.45 12.68 -10.14
N LEU A 104 -11.30 11.55 -9.45
CA LEU A 104 -10.15 11.25 -8.60
C LEU A 104 -9.82 9.76 -8.74
N LEU A 105 -8.56 9.45 -9.03
CA LEU A 105 -8.00 8.12 -8.95
C LEU A 105 -6.80 8.18 -8.01
N VAL A 106 -6.71 7.19 -7.13
CA VAL A 106 -5.66 7.10 -6.14
C VAL A 106 -5.02 5.73 -6.26
N GLU A 107 -3.71 5.72 -6.44
CA GLU A 107 -2.91 4.51 -6.41
C GLU A 107 -1.67 4.79 -5.55
N ASN A 108 -1.72 4.35 -4.30
CA ASN A 108 -0.69 4.58 -3.29
C ASN A 108 -0.46 6.07 -3.00
N ASP A 109 0.73 6.51 -3.36
CA ASP A 109 1.24 7.86 -3.24
C ASP A 109 0.95 8.69 -4.49
N ASN A 110 0.48 8.05 -5.56
CA ASN A 110 0.07 8.69 -6.80
C ASN A 110 -1.41 9.05 -6.76
N VAL A 111 -1.72 10.28 -7.12
CA VAL A 111 -3.07 10.82 -7.17
C VAL A 111 -3.28 11.47 -8.53
N ALA A 112 -4.25 10.97 -9.29
CA ALA A 112 -4.72 11.63 -10.50
C ALA A 112 -6.06 12.31 -10.19
N ALA A 113 -6.14 13.61 -10.42
CA ALA A 113 -7.35 14.39 -10.19
C ALA A 113 -7.72 15.18 -11.44
N SER A 114 -9.01 15.21 -11.76
CA SER A 114 -9.59 16.22 -12.65
C SER A 114 -10.40 17.19 -11.82
N VAL A 115 -10.08 18.48 -11.95
CA VAL A 115 -10.69 19.56 -11.19
C VAL A 115 -11.08 20.67 -12.14
N VAL A 116 -12.36 21.02 -12.15
CA VAL A 116 -12.89 22.18 -12.89
C VAL A 116 -12.84 23.40 -11.99
N PHE A 117 -12.09 24.41 -12.38
CA PHE A 117 -12.00 25.70 -11.69
C PHE A 117 -12.80 26.75 -12.44
N ASP A 118 -13.50 27.60 -11.68
CA ASP A 118 -14.18 28.78 -12.21
C ASP A 118 -13.21 29.96 -12.21
N PHE A 119 -12.77 30.37 -13.39
CA PHE A 119 -11.83 31.47 -13.58
C PHE A 119 -12.57 32.76 -13.93
N GLU A 120 -12.44 33.77 -13.08
CA GLU A 120 -13.00 35.11 -13.29
C GLU A 120 -12.04 36.00 -14.08
N TYR A 121 -12.58 36.68 -15.09
CA TYR A 121 -11.88 37.68 -15.90
C TYR A 121 -12.49 39.07 -15.61
N PRO A 122 -11.87 39.87 -14.72
CA PRO A 122 -12.50 41.08 -14.19
C PRO A 122 -12.76 42.14 -15.26
N TYR A 123 -11.86 42.27 -16.24
CA TYR A 123 -11.95 43.28 -17.31
C TYR A 123 -13.08 43.05 -18.32
N ILE A 124 -13.66 41.86 -18.34
CA ILE A 124 -14.84 41.54 -19.15
C ILE A 124 -16.04 41.13 -18.28
N ASN A 125 -15.88 41.13 -16.95
CA ASN A 125 -16.86 40.72 -15.96
C ASN A 125 -17.54 39.38 -16.31
N ARG A 126 -16.73 38.35 -16.62
CA ARG A 126 -17.19 37.00 -16.96
C ARG A 126 -16.37 35.94 -16.26
N THR A 127 -17.00 34.81 -16.00
CA THR A 127 -16.38 33.61 -15.45
C THR A 127 -16.43 32.49 -16.46
N PHE A 128 -15.33 31.76 -16.61
CA PHE A 128 -15.23 30.61 -17.50
C PHE A 128 -14.73 29.38 -16.72
N PRO A 129 -15.35 28.20 -16.92
CA PRO A 129 -14.86 26.97 -16.32
C PRO A 129 -13.66 26.44 -17.12
N LEU A 130 -12.57 26.10 -16.43
CA LEU A 130 -11.40 25.44 -17.01
C LEU A 130 -11.06 24.19 -16.21
N GLU A 131 -10.85 23.07 -16.91
CA GLU A 131 -10.52 21.78 -16.29
C GLU A 131 -9.01 21.59 -16.26
N LEU A 132 -8.47 21.37 -15.06
CA LEU A 132 -7.09 20.96 -14.83
C LEU A 132 -7.09 19.46 -14.54
N ILE A 133 -6.27 18.72 -15.29
CA ILE A 133 -5.99 17.32 -15.00
C ILE A 133 -4.57 17.27 -14.46
N THR A 134 -4.43 16.78 -13.23
CA THR A 134 -3.14 16.72 -12.56
C THR A 134 -2.89 15.33 -12.02
N PHE A 135 -1.67 14.85 -12.22
CA PHE A 135 -1.11 13.71 -11.51
C PHE A 135 -0.11 14.25 -10.49
N PHE A 136 -0.19 13.80 -9.24
CA PHE A 136 0.74 14.13 -8.17
C PHE A 136 1.30 12.84 -7.57
N THR A 137 2.57 12.82 -7.24
CA THR A 137 3.18 11.86 -6.32
C THR A 137 3.40 12.56 -4.99
N LEU A 138 3.19 11.84 -3.89
CA LEU A 138 3.18 12.43 -2.56
C LEU A 138 4.11 11.66 -1.61
N ASN A 139 4.89 12.35 -0.79
CA ASN A 139 5.72 11.70 0.24
C ASN A 139 4.92 11.34 1.52
N ASP A 140 5.61 10.70 2.48
CA ASP A 140 5.07 10.35 3.80
C ASP A 140 4.58 11.56 4.61
N GLN A 141 5.08 12.76 4.31
CA GLN A 141 4.67 14.04 4.90
C GLN A 141 3.46 14.65 4.17
N GLN A 142 2.87 13.96 3.20
CA GLN A 142 1.74 14.41 2.38
C GLN A 142 2.06 15.64 1.52
N GLN A 143 3.34 15.82 1.19
CA GLN A 143 3.79 16.88 0.30
C GLN A 143 3.92 16.32 -1.12
N ILE A 144 3.66 17.17 -2.11
CA ILE A 144 3.83 16.83 -3.52
C ILE A 144 5.34 16.78 -3.84
N THR A 145 5.79 15.64 -4.34
CA THR A 145 7.18 15.40 -4.79
C THR A 145 7.32 15.46 -6.29
N GLU A 146 6.31 14.99 -7.02
CA GLU A 146 6.27 15.08 -8.47
C GLU A 146 4.87 15.49 -8.89
N TYR A 147 4.72 16.30 -9.93
CA TYR A 147 3.43 16.48 -10.56
C TYR A 147 3.51 16.79 -12.04
N THR A 148 2.48 16.40 -12.78
CA THR A 148 2.23 16.88 -14.15
C THR A 148 0.81 17.36 -14.28
N THR A 149 0.63 18.59 -14.78
CA THR A 149 -0.68 19.22 -14.97
C THR A 149 -0.89 19.58 -16.42
N THR A 150 -2.09 19.30 -16.94
CA THR A 150 -2.57 19.83 -18.22
C THR A 150 -3.84 20.64 -18.04
N PHE A 151 -3.92 21.76 -18.76
CA PHE A 151 -5.16 22.52 -18.90
C PHE A 151 -5.96 21.92 -20.06
N ARG A 152 -6.96 21.13 -19.74
CA ARG A 152 -7.73 20.39 -20.74
C ARG A 152 -8.45 21.37 -21.67
N ARG A 153 -8.14 21.29 -22.97
CA ARG A 153 -8.72 22.15 -24.03
C ARG A 153 -8.38 23.63 -23.88
N TRP A 154 -7.23 23.95 -23.27
CA TRP A 154 -6.78 25.32 -23.14
C TRP A 154 -6.76 26.15 -24.43
N PRO A 155 -6.29 25.62 -25.59
CA PRO A 155 -6.31 26.38 -26.84
C PRO A 155 -7.72 26.82 -27.23
N TRP A 156 -8.69 25.91 -27.13
CA TRP A 156 -10.08 26.23 -27.44
C TRP A 156 -10.67 27.25 -26.46
N ALA A 157 -10.35 27.14 -25.17
CA ALA A 157 -10.78 28.14 -24.19
C ALA A 157 -10.23 29.53 -24.54
N SER A 158 -8.96 29.61 -24.95
CA SER A 158 -8.33 30.87 -25.33
C SER A 158 -8.93 31.51 -26.59
N GLU A 159 -9.34 30.71 -27.58
CA GLU A 159 -10.06 31.20 -28.77
C GLU A 159 -11.40 31.87 -28.43
N VAL A 160 -12.02 31.46 -27.32
CA VAL A 160 -13.27 32.05 -26.83
C VAL A 160 -13.01 33.27 -25.96
N ILE A 161 -12.01 33.21 -25.09
CA ILE A 161 -11.76 34.22 -24.04
C ILE A 161 -11.00 35.43 -24.59
N LEU A 162 -9.93 35.22 -25.36
CA LEU A 162 -9.03 36.29 -25.79
C LEU A 162 -9.72 37.37 -26.64
N PRO A 163 -10.57 37.04 -27.64
CA PRO A 163 -11.26 38.06 -28.43
C PRO A 163 -12.16 38.97 -27.58
N LEU A 164 -12.74 38.44 -26.50
CA LEU A 164 -13.57 39.22 -25.59
C LEU A 164 -12.77 40.25 -24.80
N GLN A 165 -11.48 40.01 -24.58
CA GLN A 165 -10.60 40.92 -23.84
C GLN A 165 -9.95 42.00 -24.71
N VAL A 166 -9.96 41.84 -26.04
CA VAL A 166 -9.31 42.79 -26.97
C VAL A 166 -9.70 44.24 -26.71
N PRO A 167 -10.98 44.61 -26.50
CA PRO A 167 -11.33 46.00 -26.24
C PRO A 167 -10.67 46.56 -24.98
N ALA A 168 -10.62 45.77 -23.90
CA ALA A 168 -9.97 46.17 -22.66
C ALA A 168 -8.45 46.25 -22.81
N MET A 169 -7.84 45.34 -23.58
CA MET A 169 -6.41 45.37 -23.91
C MET A 169 -6.06 46.61 -24.72
N ALA A 170 -6.85 46.94 -25.74
CA ALA A 170 -6.67 48.12 -26.59
C ALA A 170 -6.79 49.42 -25.78
N GLU A 171 -7.81 49.53 -24.93
CA GLU A 171 -7.98 50.66 -24.01
C GLU A 171 -6.75 50.84 -23.10
N TRP A 172 -6.22 49.72 -22.56
CA TRP A 172 -5.08 49.73 -21.65
C TRP A 172 -3.80 50.31 -22.29
N ILE A 173 -3.58 50.05 -23.58
CA ILE A 173 -2.43 50.60 -24.33
C ILE A 173 -2.77 51.85 -25.14
N GLY A 174 -3.96 52.44 -24.94
CA GLY A 174 -4.37 53.69 -25.59
C GLY A 174 -4.63 53.57 -27.10
N LEU A 175 -5.13 52.42 -27.56
CA LEU A 175 -5.54 52.19 -28.95
C LEU A 175 -7.05 52.36 -29.12
N ASP A 176 -7.46 53.44 -29.78
CA ASP A 176 -8.88 53.72 -30.02
C ASP A 176 -9.48 52.91 -31.18
N LYS A 177 -8.64 52.43 -32.11
CA LYS A 177 -9.06 51.67 -33.31
C LYS A 177 -7.98 50.68 -33.70
N TRP A 178 -8.41 49.50 -34.15
CA TRP A 178 -7.55 48.44 -34.68
C TRP A 178 -8.30 47.64 -35.75
N ASP A 179 -7.57 47.06 -36.69
CA ASP A 179 -8.13 46.24 -37.76
C ASP A 179 -7.98 44.73 -37.47
N ASN A 180 -7.07 44.36 -36.58
CA ASN A 180 -6.73 42.97 -36.28
C ASN A 180 -6.49 42.76 -34.79
N ASP A 181 -7.32 41.92 -34.17
CA ASP A 181 -7.24 41.57 -32.75
C ASP A 181 -5.88 40.97 -32.37
N THR A 182 -5.27 40.19 -33.27
CA THR A 182 -3.94 39.58 -33.05
C THR A 182 -2.85 40.65 -32.91
N GLN A 183 -2.97 41.78 -33.60
CA GLN A 183 -2.04 42.89 -33.45
C GLN A 183 -2.18 43.56 -32.08
N VAL A 184 -3.42 43.67 -31.58
CA VAL A 184 -3.67 44.21 -30.23
C VAL A 184 -3.05 43.30 -29.18
N TRP A 185 -3.19 41.97 -29.30
CA TRP A 185 -2.55 41.02 -28.40
C TRP A 185 -1.03 41.18 -28.38
N ALA A 186 -0.39 41.21 -29.56
CA ALA A 186 1.06 41.39 -29.68
C ALA A 186 1.54 42.67 -28.99
N GLN A 187 0.89 43.80 -29.29
CA GLN A 187 1.26 45.09 -28.74
C GLN A 187 0.99 45.17 -27.24
N TYR A 188 -0.12 44.62 -26.77
CA TYR A 188 -0.46 44.58 -25.35
C TYR A 188 0.53 43.74 -24.56
N TYR A 189 0.80 42.49 -24.97
CA TYR A 189 1.74 41.60 -24.29
C TYR A 189 3.17 42.16 -24.30
N ALA A 190 3.63 42.73 -25.42
CA ALA A 190 4.93 43.37 -25.50
C ALA A 190 5.00 44.60 -24.58
N ASN A 191 3.95 45.45 -24.56
CA ASN A 191 3.87 46.61 -23.70
C ASN A 191 3.94 46.25 -22.22
N GLN A 192 3.16 45.26 -21.79
CA GLN A 192 3.16 44.81 -20.40
C GLN A 192 4.49 44.17 -20.01
N THR A 193 5.10 43.39 -20.91
CA THR A 193 6.45 42.84 -20.72
C THR A 193 7.47 43.96 -20.50
N CYS A 194 7.49 44.96 -21.39
CA CYS A 194 8.41 46.09 -21.30
C CYS A 194 8.17 46.95 -20.05
N THR A 195 6.90 47.13 -19.67
CA THR A 195 6.54 47.91 -18.47
C THR A 195 6.95 47.18 -17.20
N GLY A 196 6.64 45.89 -17.10
CA GLY A 196 7.01 45.05 -15.96
C GLY A 196 8.51 45.01 -15.75
N ALA A 197 9.28 44.75 -16.82
CA ALA A 197 10.73 44.74 -16.73
C ALA A 197 11.33 46.12 -16.39
N GLN A 198 10.75 47.23 -16.86
CA GLN A 198 11.22 48.56 -16.40
C GLN A 198 10.99 48.81 -14.91
N ASN A 199 9.87 48.31 -14.38
CA ASN A 199 9.52 48.53 -12.98
C ASN A 199 10.35 47.67 -12.02
N TYR A 200 10.71 46.44 -12.41
CA TYR A 200 11.28 45.44 -11.51
C TYR A 200 12.71 44.98 -11.87
N CYS A 201 13.14 45.16 -13.12
CA CYS A 201 14.45 44.69 -13.61
C CYS A 201 15.46 45.83 -13.75
N TYR A 202 16.11 46.18 -12.65
CA TYR A 202 17.12 47.24 -12.56
C TYR A 202 18.44 46.72 -11.98
N GLY A 203 19.49 47.54 -12.05
CA GLY A 203 20.83 47.14 -11.60
C GLY A 203 21.35 45.95 -12.39
N ASP A 204 21.81 44.92 -11.69
CA ASP A 204 22.35 43.70 -12.29
C ASP A 204 21.27 42.88 -13.03
N ASN A 205 19.99 43.08 -12.71
CA ASN A 205 18.87 42.40 -13.36
C ASN A 205 18.37 43.12 -14.62
N LYS A 206 18.96 44.26 -15.01
CA LYS A 206 18.52 45.06 -16.16
C LYS A 206 18.70 44.29 -17.48
N GLN A 207 17.59 44.07 -18.20
CA GLN A 207 17.57 43.21 -19.39
C GLN A 207 17.82 43.94 -20.72
N TYR A 208 17.50 45.24 -20.79
CA TYR A 208 17.59 46.03 -22.01
C TYR A 208 17.70 47.52 -21.71
N ASP A 209 18.22 48.29 -22.65
CA ASP A 209 18.58 49.69 -22.40
C ASP A 209 17.43 50.69 -22.43
N SER A 210 16.44 50.48 -23.29
CA SER A 210 15.29 51.36 -23.43
C SER A 210 14.00 50.60 -23.75
N PHE A 211 12.87 51.15 -23.30
CA PHE A 211 11.53 50.63 -23.58
C PHE A 211 11.29 50.47 -25.08
N ASP A 212 11.52 51.53 -25.87
CA ASP A 212 11.22 51.55 -27.30
C ASP A 212 12.05 50.52 -28.08
N HIS A 213 13.32 50.33 -27.69
CA HIS A 213 14.18 49.32 -28.31
C HIS A 213 13.67 47.91 -27.98
N TRP A 214 13.26 47.65 -26.74
CA TRP A 214 12.75 46.33 -26.37
C TRP A 214 11.38 46.03 -26.98
N MET A 215 10.49 47.01 -26.99
CA MET A 215 9.19 46.93 -27.66
C MET A 215 9.35 46.57 -29.14
N SER A 216 10.19 47.32 -29.88
CA SER A 216 10.45 47.05 -31.29
C SER A 216 11.09 45.68 -31.49
N HIS A 217 12.09 45.33 -30.68
CA HIS A 217 12.72 44.00 -30.76
C HIS A 217 11.71 42.86 -30.57
N LEU A 218 10.84 42.93 -29.56
CA LEU A 218 9.80 41.92 -29.34
C LEU A 218 8.89 41.79 -30.56
N LEU A 219 8.35 42.90 -31.06
CA LEU A 219 7.39 42.89 -32.17
C LEU A 219 8.02 42.50 -33.52
N ASP A 220 9.31 42.78 -33.72
CA ASP A 220 10.01 42.52 -34.98
C ASP A 220 10.63 41.12 -35.04
N THR A 221 10.99 40.53 -33.89
CA THR A 221 11.80 39.31 -33.86
C THR A 221 11.14 38.11 -33.19
N LYS A 222 10.09 38.33 -32.39
CA LYS A 222 9.41 37.27 -31.65
C LYS A 222 8.01 37.06 -32.18
N GLU A 223 7.63 35.79 -32.27
CA GLU A 223 6.24 35.41 -32.52
C GLU A 223 5.40 35.71 -31.28
N ILE A 224 4.09 35.90 -31.46
CA ILE A 224 3.17 36.13 -30.33
C ILE A 224 3.17 34.90 -29.42
N GLY A 225 3.17 33.70 -30.00
CA GLY A 225 3.06 32.44 -29.28
C GLY A 225 1.64 31.93 -29.25
N ASP A 226 1.47 30.65 -29.55
CA ASP A 226 0.19 29.97 -29.39
C ASP A 226 -0.05 29.61 -27.93
N MET A 227 -1.33 29.50 -27.55
CA MET A 227 -1.71 29.25 -26.15
C MET A 227 -1.36 27.83 -25.67
N TRP A 228 -1.09 26.88 -26.58
CA TRP A 228 -0.54 25.57 -26.24
C TRP A 228 0.99 25.58 -26.06
N HIS A 229 1.68 26.67 -26.37
CA HIS A 229 3.14 26.80 -26.39
C HIS A 229 3.60 28.06 -25.63
N LEU A 230 3.17 28.18 -24.38
CA LEU A 230 3.51 29.30 -23.49
C LEU A 230 4.89 29.16 -22.82
N GLY A 231 5.63 28.07 -23.07
CA GLY A 231 7.04 27.89 -22.66
C GLY A 231 8.05 28.12 -23.78
N GLY A 232 7.64 28.72 -24.89
CA GLY A 232 8.49 28.96 -26.06
C GLY A 232 9.17 30.33 -26.04
N ASP A 233 10.11 30.54 -26.97
CA ASP A 233 10.72 31.85 -27.21
C ASP A 233 9.76 32.80 -27.97
N ASN A 234 8.72 33.25 -27.27
CA ASN A 234 7.65 34.08 -27.82
C ASN A 234 7.22 35.20 -26.83
N ILE A 235 6.37 36.10 -27.30
CA ILE A 235 5.89 37.26 -26.52
C ILE A 235 4.95 36.80 -25.39
N ALA A 236 4.08 35.82 -25.62
CA ALA A 236 3.12 35.32 -24.63
C ALA A 236 3.80 34.68 -23.41
N CYS A 237 4.88 33.92 -23.61
CA CYS A 237 5.71 33.40 -22.52
C CYS A 237 6.28 34.54 -21.67
N ARG A 238 6.80 35.59 -22.31
CA ARG A 238 7.37 36.72 -21.57
C ARG A 238 6.31 37.48 -20.79
N PHE A 239 5.14 37.68 -21.37
CA PHE A 239 4.01 38.28 -20.66
C PHE A 239 3.55 37.42 -19.48
N LEU A 240 3.54 36.09 -19.61
CA LEU A 240 3.24 35.16 -18.50
C LEU A 240 4.14 35.44 -17.28
N HIS A 241 5.44 35.69 -17.51
CA HIS A 241 6.41 35.91 -16.44
C HIS A 241 6.32 37.29 -15.77
N VAL A 242 5.60 38.26 -16.34
CA VAL A 242 5.47 39.62 -15.77
C VAL A 242 4.91 39.59 -14.35
N GLY A 243 3.92 38.74 -14.09
CA GLY A 243 3.27 38.63 -12.78
C GLY A 243 4.17 38.11 -11.65
N MET A 244 5.35 37.55 -11.99
CA MET A 244 6.30 37.01 -11.02
C MET A 244 7.53 37.92 -10.81
N LEU A 245 7.69 38.99 -11.59
CA LEU A 245 8.82 39.91 -11.48
C LEU A 245 8.90 40.63 -10.12
N GLU A 246 7.75 40.91 -9.50
CA GLU A 246 7.70 41.54 -8.18
C GLU A 246 8.15 40.57 -7.06
N LEU A 247 7.97 39.26 -7.26
CA LEU A 247 8.27 38.24 -6.26
C LEU A 247 9.78 37.98 -6.17
N ARG A 248 10.42 37.69 -7.32
CA ARG A 248 11.85 37.38 -7.42
C ARG A 248 12.44 37.91 -8.73
N PRO A 249 12.77 39.21 -8.81
CA PRO A 249 13.32 39.79 -10.02
C PRO A 249 14.65 39.15 -10.44
N GLU A 250 15.48 38.71 -9.50
CA GLU A 250 16.75 38.02 -9.76
C GLU A 250 16.61 36.67 -10.49
N ILE A 251 15.42 36.07 -10.48
CA ILE A 251 15.11 34.85 -11.24
C ILE A 251 14.36 35.21 -12.52
N HIS A 252 13.29 36.02 -12.40
CA HIS A 252 12.35 36.19 -13.51
C HIS A 252 12.71 37.27 -14.53
N CYS A 253 13.64 38.18 -14.21
CA CYS A 253 14.04 39.23 -15.16
C CYS A 253 14.65 38.64 -16.43
N ASP A 254 15.47 37.61 -16.34
CA ASP A 254 16.05 36.96 -17.53
C ASP A 254 14.97 36.36 -18.44
N HIS A 255 13.86 35.89 -17.87
CA HIS A 255 12.77 35.25 -18.63
C HIS A 255 12.04 36.25 -19.53
N VAL A 256 11.87 37.48 -19.06
CA VAL A 256 11.21 38.56 -19.82
C VAL A 256 12.16 39.33 -20.74
N GLY A 257 13.46 39.03 -20.68
CA GLY A 257 14.50 39.67 -21.45
C GLY A 257 14.77 39.04 -22.83
N PRO A 258 15.81 39.54 -23.54
CA PRO A 258 16.20 39.04 -24.86
C PRO A 258 16.62 37.56 -24.87
N SER A 259 17.31 37.10 -23.83
CA SER A 259 17.76 35.71 -23.71
C SER A 259 16.58 34.75 -23.47
N GLY A 260 15.55 35.21 -22.76
CA GLY A 260 14.45 34.35 -22.28
C GLY A 260 14.83 33.49 -21.08
N GLY A 261 16.04 33.67 -20.52
CA GLY A 261 16.57 32.85 -19.42
C GLY A 261 16.58 31.36 -19.77
N ASP A 262 16.02 30.54 -18.89
CA ASP A 262 15.77 29.11 -19.10
C ASP A 262 14.29 28.81 -19.39
N MET A 263 13.39 29.76 -19.21
CA MET A 263 11.95 29.57 -19.40
C MET A 263 11.48 29.91 -20.82
N CYS A 264 11.69 31.13 -21.31
CA CYS A 264 11.17 31.59 -22.60
C CYS A 264 12.17 31.41 -23.74
N ILE A 265 12.61 30.16 -23.93
CA ILE A 265 13.62 29.76 -24.91
C ILE A 265 13.08 28.78 -25.96
N LYS A 266 13.76 28.72 -27.10
CA LYS A 266 13.40 27.83 -28.19
C LYS A 266 13.67 26.39 -27.76
N ARG A 267 12.65 25.54 -27.85
CA ARG A 267 12.70 24.13 -27.44
C ARG A 267 12.62 23.21 -28.66
N ASP A 268 13.35 22.11 -28.59
CA ASP A 268 13.16 20.99 -29.52
C ASP A 268 12.07 20.05 -29.00
N TYR A 269 11.11 19.71 -29.86
CA TYR A 269 9.98 18.86 -29.47
C TYR A 269 10.41 17.46 -29.05
N PHE A 270 11.36 16.85 -29.76
CA PHE A 270 11.80 15.49 -29.45
C PHE A 270 12.58 15.47 -28.15
N GLU A 271 13.45 16.47 -27.93
CA GLU A 271 14.15 16.63 -26.66
C GLU A 271 13.17 16.76 -25.49
N VAL A 272 12.20 17.67 -25.57
CA VAL A 272 11.22 17.89 -24.49
C VAL A 272 10.40 16.63 -24.18
N VAL A 273 9.88 15.95 -25.20
CA VAL A 273 8.99 14.79 -25.01
C VAL A 273 9.73 13.53 -24.56
N THR A 274 11.03 13.42 -24.88
CA THR A 274 11.84 12.24 -24.50
C THR A 274 12.71 12.48 -23.26
N ALA A 275 12.73 13.69 -22.73
CA ALA A 275 13.43 14.02 -21.50
C ALA A 275 12.84 13.24 -20.31
N ASP A 276 13.74 12.76 -19.45
CA ASP A 276 13.37 12.09 -18.22
C ASP A 276 13.31 13.12 -17.09
N HIS A 277 12.12 13.69 -16.85
CA HIS A 277 11.89 14.72 -15.84
C HIS A 277 11.39 14.17 -14.49
N PHE A 278 10.88 12.93 -14.49
CA PHE A 278 10.23 12.34 -13.32
C PHE A 278 11.02 11.13 -12.84
N PRO A 279 11.92 11.30 -11.86
CA PRO A 279 12.72 10.20 -11.29
C PRO A 279 11.90 9.01 -10.79
N HIS A 280 10.70 9.24 -10.26
CA HIS A 280 9.77 8.18 -9.86
C HIS A 280 8.77 7.86 -10.98
N GLY A 281 8.14 8.89 -11.55
CA GLY A 281 7.13 8.75 -12.57
C GLY A 281 5.79 8.18 -12.05
N PHE A 282 4.76 8.28 -12.89
CA PHE A 282 3.39 7.86 -12.56
C PHE A 282 3.13 6.41 -13.02
N ILE A 283 3.89 5.45 -12.51
CA ILE A 283 3.88 4.04 -12.97
C ILE A 283 3.21 3.12 -11.93
N GLY A 284 2.31 2.25 -12.38
CA GLY A 284 1.82 1.09 -11.62
C GLY A 284 1.95 -0.22 -12.42
N PRO A 285 2.58 -1.31 -11.90
CA PRO A 285 3.51 -1.44 -10.76
C PRO A 285 5.00 -1.40 -11.19
N LEU A 286 5.89 -1.00 -10.27
CA LEU A 286 7.25 -0.50 -10.55
C LEU A 286 8.39 -1.54 -10.45
N THR A 287 8.12 -2.77 -9.97
CA THR A 287 9.17 -3.80 -9.85
C THR A 287 8.85 -5.01 -10.73
N PRO A 288 9.67 -5.29 -11.77
CA PRO A 288 9.64 -6.57 -12.46
C PRO A 288 10.00 -7.70 -11.49
N ASN A 289 9.01 -8.43 -11.00
CA ASN A 289 9.20 -9.66 -10.22
C ASN A 289 8.98 -10.88 -11.13
N GLU A 290 9.17 -12.10 -10.63
CA GLU A 290 8.98 -13.28 -11.48
C GLU A 290 7.57 -13.41 -12.07
N GLU A 291 6.56 -12.84 -11.41
CA GLU A 291 5.15 -12.96 -11.77
C GLU A 291 4.75 -11.97 -12.88
N ASN A 292 5.16 -10.71 -12.77
CA ASN A 292 4.78 -9.65 -13.70
C ASN A 292 5.80 -9.44 -14.84
N LYS A 293 7.04 -9.93 -14.69
CA LYS A 293 8.12 -9.79 -15.69
C LYS A 293 7.73 -10.27 -17.10
N PRO A 294 6.94 -11.34 -17.30
CA PRO A 294 6.45 -11.69 -18.64
C PRO A 294 5.60 -10.58 -19.29
N TYR A 295 4.85 -9.82 -18.48
CA TYR A 295 3.93 -8.78 -18.95
C TYR A 295 4.58 -7.40 -19.04
N ILE A 296 5.47 -7.05 -18.11
CA ILE A 296 6.05 -5.68 -18.03
C ILE A 296 7.54 -5.61 -18.32
N GLY A 297 8.27 -6.73 -18.31
CA GLY A 297 9.74 -6.74 -18.42
C GLY A 297 10.29 -6.27 -19.77
N HIS A 298 9.42 -6.05 -20.76
CA HIS A 298 9.76 -5.50 -22.07
C HIS A 298 9.36 -4.02 -22.24
N ILE A 299 8.64 -3.45 -21.26
CA ILE A 299 8.22 -2.05 -21.26
C ILE A 299 9.38 -1.22 -20.72
N LYS A 300 9.82 -0.20 -21.48
CA LYS A 300 10.81 0.76 -20.98
C LYS A 300 10.13 1.73 -20.03
N MET A 301 10.64 1.82 -18.81
CA MET A 301 10.16 2.68 -17.74
C MET A 301 11.29 3.63 -17.34
N THR A 302 10.94 4.87 -17.00
CA THR A 302 11.91 5.91 -16.58
C THR A 302 12.19 5.87 -15.07
N GLY A 303 11.24 5.41 -14.25
CA GLY A 303 11.41 5.31 -12.80
C GLY A 303 12.14 4.05 -12.33
N SER A 304 13.12 4.21 -11.43
CA SER A 304 13.88 3.10 -10.82
C SER A 304 13.51 2.80 -9.36
N SER A 305 12.37 3.31 -8.88
CA SER A 305 12.00 3.20 -7.46
C SER A 305 11.35 1.86 -7.12
N HIS A 306 11.72 1.29 -5.97
CA HIS A 306 11.08 0.08 -5.46
C HIS A 306 9.69 0.42 -4.92
N VAL A 307 8.66 -0.18 -5.51
CA VAL A 307 7.28 -0.02 -5.06
C VAL A 307 6.87 -1.16 -4.13
N ASN A 308 6.09 -0.83 -3.10
CA ASN A 308 5.60 -1.75 -2.08
C ASN A 308 4.88 -2.95 -2.72
N SER A 309 5.24 -4.17 -2.31
CA SER A 309 4.67 -5.42 -2.82
C SER A 309 3.15 -5.53 -2.65
N GLY A 310 2.54 -4.78 -1.73
CA GLY A 310 1.09 -4.71 -1.54
C GLY A 310 0.29 -4.27 -2.79
N ILE A 311 0.95 -3.66 -3.77
CA ILE A 311 0.33 -3.12 -4.98
C ILE A 311 0.06 -4.20 -6.03
N GLU A 312 0.92 -5.22 -6.08
CA GLU A 312 0.66 -6.41 -6.89
C GLU A 312 -0.66 -7.07 -6.47
N ILE A 313 -0.93 -7.11 -5.16
CA ILE A 313 -2.17 -7.66 -4.61
C ILE A 313 -3.39 -6.81 -4.99
N LEU A 314 -3.23 -5.49 -5.06
CA LEU A 314 -4.29 -4.54 -5.43
C LEU A 314 -4.63 -4.60 -6.93
N MET A 315 -3.61 -4.59 -7.80
CA MET A 315 -3.79 -4.58 -9.25
C MET A 315 -4.38 -5.89 -9.78
N GLU A 316 -4.07 -7.02 -9.16
CA GLU A 316 -4.64 -8.33 -9.53
C GLU A 316 -6.15 -8.42 -9.22
N ARG A 317 -6.70 -7.52 -8.39
CA ARG A 317 -8.13 -7.50 -8.05
C ARG A 317 -9.02 -7.08 -9.23
N GLU A 318 -8.50 -6.29 -10.18
CA GLU A 318 -9.25 -5.91 -11.39
C GLU A 318 -9.38 -7.09 -12.38
N ASN A 319 -8.47 -8.07 -12.34
CA ASN A 319 -8.59 -9.35 -13.02
C ASN A 319 -9.32 -10.40 -12.16
N GLN A 320 -10.61 -10.16 -11.94
CA GLN A 320 -11.70 -11.11 -11.61
C GLN A 320 -11.45 -12.40 -10.76
N ALA A 321 -12.37 -12.62 -9.81
CA ALA A 321 -12.84 -13.92 -9.27
C ALA A 321 -12.03 -14.67 -8.19
N SER A 322 -10.76 -14.39 -7.92
CA SER A 322 -9.99 -15.18 -6.92
C SER A 322 -10.15 -14.72 -5.45
N TRP A 323 -10.72 -13.53 -5.23
CA TRP A 323 -10.82 -12.88 -3.91
C TRP A 323 -12.20 -12.92 -3.27
N ASP A 324 -13.18 -13.57 -3.90
CA ASP A 324 -14.50 -13.70 -3.32
C ASP A 324 -14.46 -14.63 -2.09
N THR A 325 -15.00 -14.15 -0.97
CA THR A 325 -15.21 -14.96 0.24
C THR A 325 -15.98 -16.25 -0.04
N THR A 326 -16.84 -16.25 -1.09
CA THR A 326 -17.52 -17.46 -1.58
C THR A 326 -16.54 -18.51 -2.10
N LEU A 327 -15.42 -18.11 -2.73
CA LEU A 327 -14.41 -19.02 -3.25
C LEU A 327 -13.62 -19.67 -2.11
N TYR A 328 -13.32 -18.91 -1.03
CA TYR A 328 -12.70 -19.48 0.18
C TYR A 328 -13.60 -20.56 0.79
N ALA A 329 -14.91 -20.30 0.92
CA ALA A 329 -15.86 -21.28 1.42
C ALA A 329 -16.02 -22.49 0.48
N ALA A 330 -16.14 -22.26 -0.83
CA ALA A 330 -16.27 -23.32 -1.84
C ALA A 330 -15.04 -24.23 -1.87
N ASN A 331 -13.83 -23.65 -1.87
CA ASN A 331 -12.59 -24.40 -1.79
C ASN A 331 -12.48 -25.20 -0.47
N GLY A 332 -13.00 -24.64 0.64
CA GLY A 332 -13.12 -25.38 1.91
C GLY A 332 -14.00 -26.63 1.78
N VAL A 333 -15.14 -26.54 1.09
CA VAL A 333 -16.01 -27.70 0.85
C VAL A 333 -15.31 -28.76 -0.01
N TYR A 334 -14.64 -28.36 -1.10
CA TYR A 334 -13.89 -29.30 -1.95
C TYR A 334 -12.78 -30.01 -1.18
N LEU A 335 -12.00 -29.27 -0.38
CA LEU A 335 -10.98 -29.85 0.48
C LEU A 335 -11.59 -30.76 1.54
N PHE A 336 -12.74 -30.42 2.12
CA PHE A 336 -13.40 -31.25 3.14
C PHE A 336 -13.80 -32.61 2.58
N VAL A 337 -14.40 -32.62 1.38
CA VAL A 337 -14.73 -33.86 0.65
C VAL A 337 -13.47 -34.66 0.34
N ALA A 338 -12.40 -34.01 -0.12
CA ALA A 338 -11.12 -34.67 -0.39
C ALA A 338 -10.52 -35.33 0.87
N ILE A 339 -10.60 -34.67 2.02
CA ILE A 339 -10.13 -35.21 3.31
C ILE A 339 -10.98 -36.43 3.73
N ILE A 340 -12.31 -36.39 3.54
CA ILE A 340 -13.19 -37.55 3.80
C ILE A 340 -12.79 -38.74 2.92
N ILE A 341 -12.57 -38.51 1.63
CA ILE A 341 -12.15 -39.57 0.70
C ILE A 341 -10.79 -40.14 1.13
N ALA A 342 -9.83 -39.28 1.48
CA ALA A 342 -8.53 -39.69 1.99
C ALA A 342 -8.63 -40.50 3.28
N ALA A 343 -9.51 -40.10 4.21
CA ALA A 343 -9.78 -40.83 5.44
C ALA A 343 -10.31 -42.24 5.16
N LYS A 344 -11.27 -42.38 4.24
CA LYS A 344 -11.84 -43.68 3.86
C LYS A 344 -10.85 -44.57 3.13
N LEU A 345 -10.01 -44.00 2.28
CA LEU A 345 -8.92 -44.74 1.63
C LEU A 345 -7.91 -45.24 2.67
N LEU A 346 -7.53 -44.39 3.63
CA LEU A 346 -6.60 -44.77 4.69
C LEU A 346 -7.18 -45.83 5.62
N GLU A 347 -8.47 -45.70 5.98
CA GLU A 347 -9.21 -46.75 6.69
C GLU A 347 -9.15 -48.10 5.96
N ALA A 348 -9.37 -48.11 4.64
CA ALA A 348 -9.34 -49.31 3.83
C ALA A 348 -7.92 -49.93 3.78
N ILE A 349 -6.89 -49.11 3.61
CA ILE A 349 -5.48 -49.54 3.61
C ILE A 349 -5.10 -50.15 4.96
N LEU A 350 -5.47 -49.51 6.07
CA LEU A 350 -5.18 -50.01 7.42
C LEU A 350 -5.87 -51.35 7.66
N THR A 351 -7.13 -51.51 7.24
CA THR A 351 -7.86 -52.78 7.35
C THR A 351 -7.26 -53.88 6.46
N ALA A 352 -6.82 -53.55 5.24
CA ALA A 352 -6.17 -54.52 4.36
C ALA A 352 -4.83 -55.02 4.90
N ARG A 353 -4.09 -54.15 5.62
CA ARG A 353 -2.76 -54.46 6.16
C ARG A 353 -2.80 -55.21 7.48
N ASP A 354 -3.82 -54.97 8.29
CA ASP A 354 -4.02 -55.64 9.58
C ASP A 354 -5.47 -56.16 9.70
N PRO A 355 -5.74 -57.38 9.18
CA PRO A 355 -7.07 -57.99 9.23
C PRO A 355 -7.58 -58.22 10.66
N SER A 356 -6.69 -58.25 11.67
CA SER A 356 -7.07 -58.41 13.08
C SER A 356 -7.88 -57.22 13.63
N LEU A 357 -7.92 -56.11 12.89
CA LEU A 357 -8.77 -54.94 13.16
C LEU A 357 -10.26 -55.16 12.79
N VAL A 358 -10.64 -56.35 12.27
CA VAL A 358 -12.00 -56.69 11.83
C VAL A 358 -12.64 -57.78 12.72
N GLU A 359 -11.93 -58.31 13.73
CA GLU A 359 -12.39 -59.47 14.50
C GLU A 359 -13.57 -59.15 15.44
N ASP A 360 -14.63 -59.96 15.29
CA ASP A 360 -16.01 -59.66 15.69
C ASP A 360 -16.31 -60.17 17.11
N SER A 361 -15.91 -59.39 18.12
CA SER A 361 -16.47 -59.51 19.47
C SER A 361 -16.95 -58.13 19.93
N ASP A 362 -18.24 -58.04 20.33
CA ASP A 362 -18.98 -56.78 20.51
C ASP A 362 -18.31 -55.72 21.41
N GLU A 363 -17.46 -56.13 22.36
CA GLU A 363 -16.74 -55.20 23.25
C GLU A 363 -15.33 -54.83 22.75
N LEU A 364 -14.70 -55.71 21.97
CA LEU A 364 -13.38 -55.50 21.36
C LEU A 364 -13.49 -54.66 20.08
N SER A 365 -14.59 -54.84 19.33
CA SER A 365 -14.89 -54.12 18.08
C SER A 365 -14.97 -52.60 18.31
N LEU A 366 -15.64 -52.16 19.37
CA LEU A 366 -15.73 -50.74 19.76
C LEU A 366 -14.38 -50.10 20.14
N ARG A 367 -13.44 -50.88 20.71
CA ARG A 367 -12.09 -50.38 21.05
C ARG A 367 -11.21 -50.34 19.81
N GLN A 368 -11.30 -51.35 18.94
CA GLN A 368 -10.56 -51.45 17.69
C GLN A 368 -11.00 -50.39 16.69
N GLU A 369 -12.30 -50.14 16.55
CA GLU A 369 -12.84 -49.09 15.70
C GLU A 369 -12.34 -47.70 16.15
N LYS A 370 -12.39 -47.43 17.46
CA LYS A 370 -11.80 -46.20 18.03
C LYS A 370 -10.31 -46.07 17.76
N ARG A 371 -9.55 -47.16 17.81
CA ARG A 371 -8.11 -47.18 17.53
C ARG A 371 -7.84 -46.85 16.06
N LYS A 372 -8.57 -47.49 15.15
CA LYS A 372 -8.47 -47.24 13.70
C LYS A 372 -8.76 -45.78 13.39
N HIS A 373 -9.87 -45.27 13.91
CA HIS A 373 -10.32 -43.89 13.71
C HIS A 373 -9.30 -42.84 14.19
N ARG A 374 -8.74 -43.04 15.39
CA ARG A 374 -7.69 -42.17 15.93
C ARG A 374 -6.40 -42.24 15.12
N THR A 375 -6.06 -43.41 14.60
CA THR A 375 -4.86 -43.59 13.76
C THR A 375 -5.02 -42.87 12.43
N VAL A 376 -6.19 -43.00 11.79
CA VAL A 376 -6.54 -42.27 10.56
C VAL A 376 -6.47 -40.77 10.78
N LEU A 377 -7.11 -40.28 11.85
CA LEU A 377 -7.11 -38.87 12.20
C LEU A 377 -5.67 -38.36 12.37
N ALA A 378 -4.86 -39.03 13.19
CA ALA A 378 -3.49 -38.60 13.46
C ALA A 378 -2.60 -38.57 12.21
N ILE A 379 -2.75 -39.55 11.30
CA ILE A 379 -2.01 -39.56 10.03
C ILE A 379 -2.43 -38.38 9.16
N LEU A 380 -3.73 -38.12 9.02
CA LEU A 380 -4.23 -36.98 8.24
C LEU A 380 -3.76 -35.64 8.82
N THR A 381 -3.85 -35.48 10.15
CA THR A 381 -3.37 -34.28 10.84
C THR A 381 -1.88 -34.05 10.60
N LEU A 382 -1.06 -35.10 10.66
CA LEU A 382 0.37 -35.01 10.39
C LEU A 382 0.68 -34.63 8.95
N VAL A 383 0.03 -35.27 7.98
CA VAL A 383 0.29 -35.03 6.54
C VAL A 383 -0.19 -33.63 6.14
N ILE A 384 -1.43 -33.28 6.46
CA ILE A 384 -2.01 -31.98 6.08
C ILE A 384 -1.33 -30.85 6.85
N GLY A 385 -1.04 -31.06 8.14
CA GLY A 385 -0.27 -30.12 8.95
C GLY A 385 1.13 -29.87 8.40
N ALA A 386 1.82 -30.90 7.91
CA ALA A 386 3.13 -30.74 7.28
C ALA A 386 3.06 -29.96 5.96
N ILE A 387 2.04 -30.19 5.13
CA ILE A 387 1.83 -29.41 3.90
C ILE A 387 1.58 -27.94 4.22
N ALA A 388 0.69 -27.65 5.18
CA ALA A 388 0.42 -26.29 5.63
C ALA A 388 1.69 -25.61 6.18
N PHE A 389 2.48 -26.33 6.98
CA PHE A 389 3.75 -25.84 7.51
C PHE A 389 4.78 -25.47 6.42
N ILE A 390 4.88 -26.28 5.36
CA ILE A 390 5.77 -25.98 4.22
C ILE A 390 5.33 -24.69 3.51
N LEU A 391 4.03 -24.52 3.32
CA LEU A 391 3.46 -23.31 2.70
C LEU A 391 3.70 -22.07 3.57
N GLU A 392 3.53 -22.19 4.88
CA GLU A 392 3.85 -21.14 5.86
C GLU A 392 5.31 -20.75 5.82
N PHE A 393 6.22 -21.73 5.82
CA PHE A 393 7.66 -21.48 5.78
C PHE A 393 8.06 -20.75 4.50
N ALA A 394 7.44 -21.12 3.38
CA ALA A 394 7.64 -20.47 2.09
C ALA A 394 7.02 -19.06 2.02
N ALA A 395 6.22 -18.65 2.99
CA ALA A 395 5.62 -17.32 3.09
C ALA A 395 6.25 -16.42 4.17
N ILE A 396 7.28 -16.91 4.90
CA ILE A 396 8.02 -16.14 5.92
C ILE A 396 8.50 -14.76 5.43
N PRO A 397 8.95 -14.56 4.17
CA PRO A 397 9.35 -13.23 3.69
C PRO A 397 8.29 -12.14 3.89
N ALA A 398 7.00 -12.49 3.89
CA ALA A 398 5.90 -11.55 4.16
C ALA A 398 5.95 -10.94 5.57
N VAL A 399 6.53 -11.65 6.56
CA VAL A 399 6.78 -11.09 7.90
C VAL A 399 7.79 -9.95 7.83
N PHE A 400 8.69 -9.95 6.85
CA PHE A 400 9.71 -8.92 6.68
C PHE A 400 9.30 -7.82 5.69
N GLY A 401 8.01 -7.76 5.32
CA GLY A 401 7.46 -6.76 4.40
C GLY A 401 7.51 -7.12 2.92
N ASP A 402 7.98 -8.33 2.58
CA ASP A 402 7.98 -8.85 1.21
C ASP A 402 6.68 -9.64 0.94
N GLU A 403 5.60 -8.88 0.77
CA GLU A 403 4.23 -9.38 0.64
C GLU A 403 3.87 -9.66 -0.82
N THR A 404 4.59 -10.59 -1.43
CA THR A 404 4.25 -11.07 -2.78
C THR A 404 2.87 -11.76 -2.80
N LEU A 405 2.22 -11.72 -3.97
CA LEU A 405 0.94 -12.42 -4.17
C LEU A 405 1.07 -13.91 -3.84
N VAL A 406 2.16 -14.55 -4.25
CA VAL A 406 2.44 -15.96 -3.92
C VAL A 406 2.54 -16.20 -2.41
N ALA A 407 3.20 -15.32 -1.65
CA ALA A 407 3.24 -15.45 -0.19
C ALA A 407 1.83 -15.39 0.42
N VAL A 408 1.00 -14.46 -0.05
CA VAL A 408 -0.40 -14.34 0.37
C VAL A 408 -1.22 -15.58 0.02
N GLN A 409 -1.10 -16.09 -1.21
CA GLN A 409 -1.79 -17.30 -1.65
C GLN A 409 -1.37 -18.53 -0.83
N ARG A 410 -0.09 -18.65 -0.49
CA ARG A 410 0.44 -19.72 0.37
C ARG A 410 -0.18 -19.66 1.77
N VAL A 411 -0.20 -18.49 2.40
CA VAL A 411 -0.81 -18.29 3.72
C VAL A 411 -2.31 -18.59 3.69
N ARG A 412 -3.03 -18.10 2.67
CA ARG A 412 -4.46 -18.38 2.49
C ARG A 412 -4.73 -19.87 2.33
N PHE A 413 -3.96 -20.55 1.48
CA PHE A 413 -4.14 -21.97 1.22
C PHE A 413 -3.79 -22.81 2.46
N ALA A 414 -2.75 -22.45 3.20
CA ALA A 414 -2.43 -23.06 4.50
C ALA A 414 -3.56 -22.86 5.52
N ALA A 415 -4.09 -21.64 5.65
CA ALA A 415 -5.21 -21.34 6.55
C ALA A 415 -6.46 -22.14 6.19
N LEU A 416 -6.74 -22.28 4.89
CA LEU A 416 -7.85 -23.07 4.39
C LEU A 416 -7.66 -24.57 4.67
N LEU A 417 -6.46 -25.11 4.45
CA LEU A 417 -6.14 -26.52 4.76
C LEU A 417 -6.37 -26.82 6.25
N ILE A 418 -5.86 -25.99 7.15
CA ILE A 418 -5.99 -26.20 8.60
C ILE A 418 -7.43 -26.01 9.07
N THR A 419 -8.12 -24.99 8.58
CA THR A 419 -9.53 -24.76 8.90
C THR A 419 -10.37 -25.98 8.49
N THR A 420 -10.14 -26.48 7.27
CA THR A 420 -10.88 -27.63 6.73
C THR A 420 -10.53 -28.93 7.46
N LEU A 421 -9.26 -29.14 7.79
CA LEU A 421 -8.83 -30.26 8.62
C LEU A 421 -9.56 -30.23 9.97
N TYR A 422 -9.58 -29.10 10.67
CA TYR A 422 -10.23 -29.00 11.98
C TYR A 422 -11.75 -29.19 11.91
N LEU A 423 -12.42 -28.70 10.85
CA LEU A 423 -13.82 -29.03 10.59
C LEU A 423 -14.01 -30.54 10.40
N PHE A 424 -13.11 -31.18 9.65
CA PHE A 424 -13.12 -32.63 9.48
C PHE A 424 -12.94 -33.33 10.83
N GLU A 425 -11.96 -32.95 11.65
CA GLU A 425 -11.74 -33.58 12.96
C GLU A 425 -12.94 -33.42 13.90
N LEU A 426 -13.63 -32.28 13.85
CA LEU A 426 -14.86 -32.02 14.61
C LEU A 426 -16.03 -32.91 14.16
N SER A 427 -16.18 -33.11 12.86
CA SER A 427 -17.25 -33.94 12.29
C SER A 427 -16.99 -35.44 12.42
N TYR A 428 -15.74 -35.85 12.20
CA TYR A 428 -15.31 -37.24 12.16
C TYR A 428 -15.04 -37.74 13.59
N GLY A 429 -14.47 -36.93 14.49
CA GLY A 429 -14.12 -37.32 15.85
C GLY A 429 -15.31 -37.45 16.81
N PHE A 430 -15.87 -38.64 16.97
CA PHE A 430 -17.11 -38.86 17.74
C PHE A 430 -17.07 -38.53 19.25
N ARG A 431 -15.91 -38.20 19.84
CA ARG A 431 -15.76 -37.84 21.28
C ARG A 431 -14.49 -37.01 21.55
N LEU A 432 -14.38 -35.84 20.92
CA LEU A 432 -13.34 -34.88 21.30
C LEU A 432 -13.59 -34.35 22.72
N ARG A 433 -12.51 -34.06 23.46
CA ARG A 433 -12.66 -33.43 24.78
C ARG A 433 -13.18 -31.99 24.58
N PRO A 434 -13.96 -31.44 25.52
CA PRO A 434 -14.48 -30.07 25.40
C PRO A 434 -13.40 -29.02 25.09
N ILE A 435 -12.21 -29.16 25.70
CA ILE A 435 -11.06 -28.28 25.47
C ILE A 435 -10.56 -28.37 24.02
N GLU A 436 -10.48 -29.58 23.45
CA GLU A 436 -10.04 -29.79 22.07
C GLU A 436 -11.07 -29.26 21.06
N THR A 437 -12.35 -29.46 21.33
CA THR A 437 -13.45 -28.91 20.53
C THR A 437 -13.40 -27.39 20.52
N PHE A 438 -13.28 -26.77 21.70
CA PHE A 438 -13.24 -25.31 21.82
C PHE A 438 -12.00 -24.72 21.15
N TYR A 439 -10.83 -25.34 21.32
CA TYR A 439 -9.60 -24.95 20.65
C TYR A 439 -9.74 -24.93 19.11
N LYS A 440 -10.31 -26.01 18.53
CA LYS A 440 -10.48 -26.12 17.07
C LYS A 440 -11.43 -25.06 16.54
N LEU A 441 -12.55 -24.83 17.23
CA LEU A 441 -13.50 -23.78 16.86
C LEU A 441 -12.88 -22.38 16.94
N ALA A 442 -12.11 -22.10 18.00
CA ALA A 442 -11.38 -20.84 18.13
C ALA A 442 -10.36 -20.67 17.00
N THR A 443 -9.59 -21.70 16.67
CA THR A 443 -8.59 -21.63 15.58
C THR A 443 -9.25 -21.38 14.22
N ILE A 444 -10.32 -22.12 13.89
CA ILE A 444 -11.12 -21.92 12.67
C ILE A 444 -11.60 -20.46 12.59
N PHE A 445 -12.14 -19.95 13.69
CA PHE A 445 -12.66 -18.60 13.77
C PHE A 445 -11.56 -17.57 13.51
N VAL A 446 -10.44 -17.62 14.23
CA VAL A 446 -9.39 -16.60 14.11
C VAL A 446 -8.68 -16.67 12.77
N LEU A 447 -8.41 -17.86 12.22
CA LEU A 447 -7.83 -18.00 10.88
C LEU A 447 -8.75 -17.45 9.79
N THR A 448 -10.04 -17.78 9.85
CA THR A 448 -11.01 -17.27 8.87
C THR A 448 -11.19 -15.76 9.03
N ALA A 449 -11.30 -15.26 10.26
CA ALA A 449 -11.44 -13.83 10.54
C ALA A 449 -10.23 -13.01 10.11
N SER A 450 -9.00 -13.50 10.36
CA SER A 450 -7.76 -12.83 9.96
C SER A 450 -7.57 -12.82 8.44
N VAL A 451 -7.79 -13.96 7.76
CA VAL A 451 -7.76 -14.02 6.30
C VAL A 451 -8.82 -13.11 5.67
N THR A 452 -10.01 -13.05 6.25
CA THR A 452 -11.10 -12.17 5.78
C THR A 452 -10.76 -10.69 6.04
N ALA A 453 -10.29 -10.36 7.24
CA ALA A 453 -9.88 -9.01 7.60
C ALA A 453 -8.73 -8.53 6.69
N PHE A 454 -7.76 -9.39 6.40
CA PHE A 454 -6.72 -9.12 5.41
C PHE A 454 -7.32 -8.81 4.04
N GLN A 455 -8.25 -9.62 3.53
CA GLN A 455 -8.86 -9.40 2.21
C GLN A 455 -9.62 -8.07 2.10
N TYR A 456 -10.32 -7.68 3.16
CA TYR A 456 -11.12 -6.45 3.14
C TYR A 456 -10.30 -5.19 3.39
N SER A 457 -9.26 -5.28 4.22
CA SER A 457 -8.48 -4.12 4.65
C SER A 457 -7.13 -3.99 3.94
N LEU A 458 -6.65 -5.09 3.35
CA LEU A 458 -5.30 -5.26 2.79
C LEU A 458 -4.19 -4.88 3.77
N ARG A 459 -4.46 -4.98 5.07
CA ARG A 459 -3.49 -4.62 6.09
C ARG A 459 -2.56 -5.80 6.37
N PRO A 460 -1.23 -5.64 6.18
CA PRO A 460 -0.23 -6.67 6.44
C PRO A 460 -0.35 -7.36 7.80
N ILE A 461 -0.77 -6.62 8.83
CA ILE A 461 -0.95 -7.12 10.18
C ILE A 461 -1.80 -8.39 10.24
N TYR A 462 -2.88 -8.46 9.45
CA TYR A 462 -3.75 -9.63 9.48
C TYR A 462 -3.11 -10.81 8.75
N LEU A 463 -2.28 -10.57 7.72
CA LEU A 463 -1.51 -11.62 7.05
C LEU A 463 -0.46 -12.21 8.01
N VAL A 464 0.32 -11.36 8.66
CA VAL A 464 1.34 -11.76 9.62
C VAL A 464 0.72 -12.45 10.84
N ALA A 465 -0.42 -11.94 11.31
CA ALA A 465 -1.17 -12.60 12.36
C ALA A 465 -1.67 -13.98 11.93
N THR A 466 -2.22 -14.10 10.70
CA THR A 466 -2.62 -15.39 10.13
C THR A 466 -1.44 -16.35 10.13
N LEU A 467 -0.28 -15.92 9.64
CA LEU A 467 0.96 -16.69 9.56
C LEU A 467 1.43 -17.18 10.94
N SER A 468 1.34 -16.30 11.95
CA SER A 468 1.68 -16.63 13.34
C SER A 468 0.74 -17.67 13.95
N LEU A 469 -0.56 -17.49 13.77
CA LEU A 469 -1.59 -18.39 14.28
C LEU A 469 -1.54 -19.75 13.59
N LEU A 470 -1.28 -19.73 12.28
CA LEU A 470 -1.07 -20.91 11.46
C LEU A 470 0.11 -21.74 11.97
N PHE A 471 1.24 -21.07 12.24
CA PHE A 471 2.42 -21.72 12.78
C PHE A 471 2.14 -22.42 14.12
N VAL A 472 1.34 -21.81 15.00
CA VAL A 472 0.89 -22.43 16.25
C VAL A 472 -0.06 -23.63 15.98
N ALA A 473 -0.93 -23.53 14.98
CA ALA A 473 -1.85 -24.62 14.64
C ALA A 473 -1.13 -25.83 14.00
N THR A 474 -0.18 -25.61 13.09
CA THR A 474 0.55 -26.67 12.37
C THR A 474 1.54 -27.40 13.25
N THR A 475 2.09 -26.73 14.26
CA THR A 475 3.03 -27.30 15.21
C THR A 475 2.44 -28.40 16.12
N LYS A 476 1.11 -28.54 16.16
CA LYS A 476 0.40 -29.61 16.89
C LYS A 476 0.55 -31.02 16.35
N GLY A 477 1.21 -31.20 15.20
CA GLY A 477 1.62 -32.53 14.74
C GLY A 477 2.38 -33.33 15.81
N LEU A 478 3.17 -32.66 16.65
CA LEU A 478 3.90 -33.30 17.76
C LEU A 478 2.98 -33.78 18.89
N LEU A 479 1.86 -33.10 19.14
CA LEU A 479 0.84 -33.57 20.08
C LEU A 479 0.17 -34.85 19.56
N CYS A 480 -0.19 -34.89 18.27
CA CYS A 480 -0.71 -36.10 17.63
C CYS A 480 0.30 -37.25 17.67
N ALA A 481 1.58 -36.98 17.41
CA ALA A 481 2.65 -37.96 17.53
C ALA A 481 2.81 -38.48 18.96
N SER A 482 2.66 -37.60 19.97
CA SER A 482 2.69 -37.97 21.38
C SER A 482 1.54 -38.90 21.76
N TYR A 483 0.31 -38.62 21.28
CA TYR A 483 -0.85 -39.50 21.48
C TYR A 483 -0.67 -40.87 20.81
N LEU A 484 -0.12 -40.91 19.60
CA LEU A 484 0.19 -42.16 18.92
C LEU A 484 1.26 -42.95 19.67
N ALA A 485 2.32 -42.29 20.14
CA ALA A 485 3.37 -42.93 20.91
C ALA A 485 2.86 -43.49 22.24
N GLU A 486 1.97 -42.78 22.94
CA GLU A 486 1.32 -43.31 24.13
C GLU A 486 0.53 -44.58 23.83
N TYR A 487 -0.05 -44.69 22.64
CA TYR A 487 -0.87 -45.84 22.27
C TYR A 487 -0.06 -47.04 21.76
N TYR A 488 1.03 -46.81 21.03
CA TYR A 488 1.79 -47.87 20.34
C TYR A 488 3.18 -48.14 20.96
N ALA A 489 3.73 -47.21 21.72
CA ALA A 489 5.09 -47.25 22.24
C ALA A 489 5.21 -46.44 23.55
N GLU A 490 4.50 -46.87 24.60
CA GLU A 490 4.37 -46.16 25.89
C GLU A 490 5.71 -45.63 26.43
N GLY A 491 6.80 -46.39 26.28
CA GLY A 491 8.14 -46.00 26.72
C GLY A 491 8.75 -44.78 26.00
N ARG A 492 8.25 -44.41 24.81
CA ARG A 492 8.69 -43.22 24.05
C ARG A 492 7.74 -42.03 24.19
N ALA A 493 6.54 -42.23 24.72
CA ALA A 493 5.51 -41.20 24.85
C ALA A 493 5.97 -40.05 25.75
N HIS A 494 6.64 -40.35 26.87
CA HIS A 494 7.13 -39.33 27.81
C HIS A 494 8.07 -38.32 27.13
N GLY A 495 9.00 -38.80 26.30
CA GLY A 495 9.92 -37.93 25.57
C GLY A 495 9.19 -37.01 24.58
N LEU A 496 8.20 -37.54 23.87
CA LEU A 496 7.41 -36.76 22.90
C LEU A 496 6.52 -35.72 23.58
N TYR A 497 5.84 -36.06 24.68
CA TYR A 497 5.09 -35.07 25.47
C TYR A 497 6.00 -33.98 26.02
N LYS A 498 7.22 -34.35 26.46
CA LYS A 498 8.22 -33.37 26.93
C LYS A 498 8.58 -32.37 25.84
N TRP A 499 8.86 -32.83 24.63
CA TRP A 499 9.14 -31.96 23.49
C TRP A 499 7.92 -31.11 23.11
N THR A 500 6.73 -31.71 23.11
CA THR A 500 5.47 -31.04 22.75
C THR A 500 5.16 -29.87 23.67
N TRP A 501 5.23 -30.02 24.99
CA TRP A 501 4.91 -28.89 25.88
C TRP A 501 5.98 -27.78 25.84
N ILE A 502 7.26 -28.12 25.64
CA ILE A 502 8.34 -27.12 25.46
C ILE A 502 8.11 -26.32 24.18
N GLN A 503 7.82 -27.03 23.08
CA GLN A 503 7.53 -26.44 21.79
C GLN A 503 6.36 -25.45 21.88
N ILE A 504 5.22 -25.88 22.45
CA ILE A 504 4.04 -25.03 22.64
C ILE A 504 4.43 -23.78 23.44
N ALA A 505 5.15 -23.93 24.56
CA ALA A 505 5.57 -22.79 25.37
C ALA A 505 6.44 -21.77 24.61
N VAL A 506 7.36 -22.22 23.76
CA VAL A 506 8.27 -21.33 23.02
C VAL A 506 7.55 -20.64 21.86
N PHE A 507 6.79 -21.39 21.08
CA PHE A 507 6.16 -20.87 19.86
C PHE A 507 4.94 -20.02 20.15
N ASP A 508 4.16 -20.33 21.19
CA ASP A 508 3.04 -19.47 21.58
C ASP A 508 3.52 -18.09 22.03
N VAL A 509 4.60 -18.03 22.82
CA VAL A 509 5.18 -16.77 23.28
C VAL A 509 5.72 -15.96 22.11
N PHE A 510 6.37 -16.60 21.13
CA PHE A 510 6.87 -15.92 19.94
C PHE A 510 5.74 -15.41 19.06
N GLY A 511 4.72 -16.24 18.78
CA GLY A 511 3.56 -15.85 17.98
C GLY A 511 2.77 -14.70 18.60
N LEU A 512 2.54 -14.75 19.92
CA LEU A 512 1.94 -13.64 20.68
C LEU A 512 2.79 -12.36 20.61
N GLY A 513 4.11 -12.49 20.78
CA GLY A 513 5.03 -11.37 20.70
C GLY A 513 4.98 -10.69 19.34
N LEU A 514 4.93 -11.47 18.25
CA LEU A 514 4.80 -10.95 16.89
C LEU A 514 3.46 -10.24 16.69
N ILE A 515 2.35 -10.87 17.08
CA ILE A 515 1.00 -10.29 16.98
C ILE A 515 0.91 -8.96 17.74
N ILE A 516 1.44 -8.89 18.97
CA ILE A 516 1.46 -7.66 19.79
C ILE A 516 2.37 -6.60 19.17
N TYR A 517 3.55 -6.98 18.66
CA TYR A 517 4.46 -6.06 17.97
C TYR A 517 3.76 -5.37 16.80
N TYR A 518 3.11 -6.14 15.92
CA TYR A 518 2.37 -5.57 14.79
C TYR A 518 1.14 -4.77 15.24
N ALA A 519 0.47 -5.14 16.33
CA ALA A 519 -0.63 -4.35 16.88
C ALA A 519 -0.17 -2.95 17.29
N ILE A 520 0.95 -2.88 18.01
CA ILE A 520 1.52 -1.62 18.51
C ILE A 520 2.09 -0.80 17.35
N ALA A 521 2.83 -1.44 16.44
CA ALA A 521 3.35 -0.78 15.24
C ALA A 521 2.22 -0.30 14.31
N GLY A 522 1.10 -1.03 14.26
CA GLY A 522 -0.09 -0.74 13.46
C GLY A 522 -1.04 0.31 14.04
N HIS A 523 -0.87 0.76 15.28
CA HIS A 523 -1.70 1.82 15.86
C HIS A 523 -1.47 3.22 15.27
N ALA A 524 -0.53 3.38 14.33
CA ALA A 524 -0.30 4.62 13.59
C ALA A 524 -1.31 4.87 12.44
N PHE A 525 -2.22 3.92 12.14
CA PHE A 525 -3.15 4.02 11.03
C PHE A 525 -4.53 4.56 11.45
N VAL A 526 -5.03 5.57 10.73
CA VAL A 526 -6.32 6.24 11.02
C VAL A 526 -7.48 5.25 10.87
N TYR A 527 -8.35 5.21 11.89
CA TYR A 527 -9.43 4.24 12.00
C TYR A 527 -10.67 4.67 11.19
N VAL A 528 -11.13 3.81 10.28
CA VAL A 528 -12.54 3.79 9.85
C VAL A 528 -13.32 2.94 10.85
N ALA A 529 -14.53 3.39 11.23
CA ALA A 529 -15.37 2.70 12.22
C ALA A 529 -15.65 1.22 11.86
N PHE A 530 -15.67 0.87 10.57
CA PHE A 530 -15.82 -0.51 10.10
C PHE A 530 -14.64 -1.40 10.51
N HIS A 531 -13.40 -0.91 10.41
CA HIS A 531 -12.21 -1.66 10.80
C HIS A 531 -12.14 -1.90 12.31
N PHE A 532 -12.65 -0.95 13.11
CA PHE A 532 -12.65 -1.06 14.57
C PHE A 532 -13.44 -2.29 15.07
N VAL A 533 -14.58 -2.60 14.46
CA VAL A 533 -15.38 -3.77 14.82
C VAL A 533 -14.62 -5.07 14.49
N PHE A 534 -14.02 -5.15 13.30
CA PHE A 534 -13.21 -6.31 12.92
C PHE A 534 -11.98 -6.48 13.79
N ASP A 535 -11.33 -5.38 14.19
CA ASP A 535 -10.21 -5.39 15.13
C ASP A 535 -10.63 -5.95 16.49
N ILE A 536 -11.74 -5.45 17.06
CA ILE A 536 -12.25 -5.98 18.34
C ILE A 536 -12.54 -7.47 18.23
N ILE A 537 -13.25 -7.88 17.19
CA ILE A 537 -13.62 -9.28 16.98
C ILE A 537 -12.37 -10.16 16.83
N PHE A 538 -11.38 -9.69 16.05
CA PHE A 538 -10.10 -10.36 15.87
C PHE A 538 -9.34 -10.50 17.20
N TRP A 539 -9.23 -9.43 17.99
CA TRP A 539 -8.53 -9.45 19.28
C TRP A 539 -9.22 -10.32 20.34
N ILE A 540 -10.55 -10.32 20.38
CA ILE A 540 -11.31 -11.26 21.21
C ILE A 540 -10.99 -12.70 20.77
N GLY A 541 -10.97 -12.95 19.46
CA GLY A 541 -10.60 -14.24 18.90
C GLY A 541 -9.19 -14.68 19.32
N VAL A 542 -8.20 -13.81 19.18
CA VAL A 542 -6.80 -14.06 19.60
C VAL A 542 -6.73 -14.36 21.10
N ALA A 543 -7.42 -13.58 21.94
CA ALA A 543 -7.44 -13.83 23.39
C ALA A 543 -8.04 -15.19 23.75
N LEU A 544 -9.13 -15.58 23.09
CA LEU A 544 -9.74 -16.91 23.27
C LEU A 544 -8.80 -18.02 22.80
N PHE A 545 -8.14 -17.84 21.66
CA PHE A 545 -7.17 -18.79 21.12
C PHE A 545 -6.00 -19.02 22.10
N VAL A 546 -5.41 -17.93 22.61
CA VAL A 546 -4.30 -17.98 23.57
C VAL A 546 -4.69 -18.68 24.87
N TYR A 547 -5.91 -18.41 25.35
CA TYR A 547 -6.44 -19.12 26.52
C TYR A 547 -6.57 -20.62 26.27
N CYS A 548 -7.03 -21.03 25.09
CA CYS A 548 -7.08 -22.45 24.73
C CYS A 548 -5.70 -23.10 24.69
N GLU A 549 -4.70 -22.40 24.14
CA GLU A 549 -3.34 -22.92 24.07
C GLU A 549 -2.74 -23.13 25.46
N PHE A 550 -2.97 -22.18 26.38
CA PHE A 550 -2.56 -22.36 27.77
C PHE A 550 -3.15 -23.62 28.41
N LEU A 551 -4.43 -23.93 28.14
CA LEU A 551 -5.07 -25.16 28.64
C LEU A 551 -4.47 -26.43 28.02
N VAL A 552 -4.14 -26.40 26.72
CA VAL A 552 -3.51 -27.53 26.02
C VAL A 552 -2.09 -27.75 26.54
N TRP A 553 -1.33 -26.68 26.74
CA TRP A 553 0.00 -26.70 27.34
C TRP A 553 -0.03 -27.34 28.73
N GLN A 554 -0.94 -26.87 29.59
CA GLN A 554 -1.10 -27.39 30.95
C GLN A 554 -1.43 -28.89 30.93
N PHE A 555 -2.33 -29.32 30.03
CA PHE A 555 -2.64 -30.74 29.85
C PHE A 555 -1.42 -31.57 29.46
N CYS A 556 -0.61 -31.10 28.49
CA CYS A 556 0.59 -31.81 28.04
C CYS A 556 1.63 -31.91 29.15
N TYR A 557 1.79 -30.84 29.93
CA TYR A 557 2.67 -30.80 31.09
C TYR A 557 2.23 -31.82 32.15
N ASP A 558 0.94 -31.81 32.54
CA ASP A 558 0.40 -32.72 33.54
C ASP A 558 0.54 -34.19 33.09
N ARG A 559 0.28 -34.49 31.81
CA ARG A 559 0.44 -35.84 31.25
C ARG A 559 1.90 -36.27 31.24
N CYS A 560 2.82 -35.37 30.87
CA CYS A 560 4.26 -35.61 30.91
C CYS A 560 4.72 -35.98 32.34
N GLN A 561 4.23 -35.26 33.35
CA GLN A 561 4.53 -35.52 34.76
C GLN A 561 3.94 -36.85 35.25
N GLU A 562 2.71 -37.18 34.85
CA GLU A 562 2.08 -38.46 35.20
C GLU A 562 2.87 -39.65 34.63
N LEU A 563 3.27 -39.57 33.36
CA LEU A 563 4.08 -40.61 32.71
C LEU A 563 5.48 -40.73 33.35
N ALA A 564 6.09 -39.61 33.76
CA ALA A 564 7.35 -39.63 34.50
C ALA A 564 7.23 -40.37 35.83
N ARG A 565 6.15 -40.14 36.59
CA ARG A 565 5.87 -40.83 37.85
C ARG A 565 5.65 -42.34 37.63
N LYS A 566 4.91 -42.71 36.58
CA LYS A 566 4.66 -44.13 36.22
C LYS A 566 5.95 -44.85 35.81
N GLY A 567 6.85 -44.18 35.09
CA GLY A 567 8.16 -44.74 34.74
C GLY A 567 9.12 -44.91 35.93
N HIS A 568 8.90 -44.18 37.03
CA HIS A 568 9.68 -44.32 38.28
C HIS A 568 9.13 -45.37 39.25
N VAL A 569 7.90 -45.86 39.05
CA VAL A 569 7.41 -47.07 39.73
C VAL A 569 7.95 -48.26 38.94
N ALA A 570 9.20 -48.63 39.19
CA ALA A 570 9.71 -49.91 38.75
C ALA A 570 8.74 -51.00 39.22
N LEU A 571 8.28 -51.85 38.30
CA LEU A 571 7.65 -53.13 38.61
C LEU A 571 8.48 -53.79 39.72
N PRO A 572 7.87 -54.23 40.85
CA PRO A 572 8.60 -55.05 41.79
C PRO A 572 9.10 -56.25 41.00
N THR A 573 10.41 -56.37 40.83
CA THR A 573 11.02 -57.62 40.41
C THR A 573 10.64 -58.62 41.48
N SER A 574 9.64 -59.45 41.19
CA SER A 574 9.42 -60.69 41.91
C SER A 574 10.65 -61.56 41.63
N THR A 575 11.70 -61.34 42.42
CA THR A 575 12.70 -62.37 42.66
C THR A 575 11.95 -63.48 43.38
N SER A 576 11.57 -64.50 42.61
CA SER A 576 11.13 -65.78 43.13
C SER A 576 12.20 -66.30 44.10
N GLU A 577 11.79 -66.46 45.36
CA GLU A 577 12.40 -67.38 46.30
C GLU A 577 12.29 -68.81 45.72
N GLU A 578 13.17 -69.24 44.81
CA GLU A 578 13.24 -70.68 44.46
C GLU A 578 14.57 -71.21 43.91
N ASP A 579 15.66 -70.43 43.86
CA ASP A 579 16.95 -70.92 43.31
C ASP A 579 18.16 -70.81 44.26
N LEU A 580 17.94 -70.97 45.57
CA LEU A 580 19.02 -71.09 46.58
C LEU A 580 18.98 -72.45 47.27
N ASN A 581 18.87 -73.54 46.50
CA ASN A 581 19.19 -74.90 46.93
C ASN A 581 19.48 -75.82 45.72
N ALA A 582 20.68 -75.73 45.14
CA ALA A 582 21.31 -76.84 44.41
C ALA A 582 22.79 -76.54 44.04
N THR A 583 23.70 -77.07 44.86
CA THR A 583 25.00 -77.70 44.49
C THR A 583 25.90 -77.06 43.42
N VAL A 584 27.13 -76.63 43.80
CA VAL A 584 28.40 -77.40 43.74
C VAL A 584 29.58 -76.48 44.12
N ALA A 585 30.14 -76.67 45.32
CA ALA A 585 31.57 -76.77 45.67
C ALA A 585 31.72 -76.78 47.20
#